data_AF-A0AA39XTX3-F1
#
_entry.id   AF-A0AA39XTX3-F1
#
_cell.length_a   1.000
_cell.length_b   1.000
_cell.length_c   1.000
_cell.angle_alpha   90.00
_cell.angle_beta   90.00
_cell.angle_gamma   90.00
#
_symmetry.space_group_name_H-M   'P 1'
#
loop_
_entity.id
_entity.type
_entity.pdbx_description
1 polymer ?
#
loop_
_entity_poly.entity_id
_entity_poly.type
_entity_poly.pdbx_seq_one_letter_code
_entity_poly.pdbx_strand_id
1 'polypeptide(L)'
;MEGQITDSQEEIDESLGLSLIILGEALSCTKNKIISQGNLNIQGWHSEAREGWGSSIAVTNKMVEMGWCRRSVYVLRNQLQGNTTAFLEAYVFRRTEERTSHEACTETACEVRTLDGKYKQRHRHKSCDCGSEGPNVADVVEIIRSGQVPVLELKDDLTIAAKARGPYDDYGTVTHVWSDGFGNPFRNDMPRCELKFLAEAIGEVQEHLDMGNDGPKMFWIDTLAIPVGAENKPERKASISQIHDIFANSKYTIVFDSDLCSMKVGSTYMETAVNILASGWMQRLWTLQEAYLSKRLFFKFQNTSLDLETLEESFPRAKENNLSILPNAARNYFHSIMGTAREARIHQMTPRDGVSLIASIWKAAHWRSTSRKQHEAVAIATLLDLNSGSSTMASFLNETYVTGDEEFNTAKYHESMKNLWALIHDVYPGSIPAGVVFLPPPRLSMDGFGWAPVSWLSGQTSDDLQPLFAQNPPTQLDQNGLLVEFPGFLLHCTSAGKRELQHLSEGISEICFPYGSNLLEWYQVRKLFGDDENDITVRSDETANYAIIVPQEQPRTIEEVGLFVEIRRDQLQRSLESSRTSRIFHVSILFRVLVRRDLGNNTAENKEEFFLNTDSILGELVDRSQKWYVK
;
A
#
# COMPACT_ATOMS: atom_id res chain seq x y z
N MET A 1 13.54 35.13 -42.12
CA MET A 1 14.08 33.76 -41.92
C MET A 1 13.83 33.43 -40.48
N GLU A 2 12.61 32.98 -40.19
CA GLU A 2 12.22 32.43 -38.90
C GLU A 2 12.76 31.00 -38.86
N GLY A 3 13.72 30.75 -37.97
CA GLY A 3 14.18 29.40 -37.66
C GLY A 3 13.18 28.76 -36.72
N GLN A 4 12.34 27.87 -37.25
CA GLN A 4 11.63 26.90 -36.43
C GLN A 4 12.66 26.03 -35.72
N ILE A 5 12.79 26.20 -34.40
CA ILE A 5 13.41 25.21 -33.53
C ILE A 5 12.38 24.09 -33.43
N THR A 6 12.52 23.09 -34.29
CA THR A 6 11.88 21.80 -34.08
C THR A 6 12.64 21.14 -32.93
N ASP A 7 12.01 21.03 -31.77
CA ASP A 7 12.46 20.21 -30.65
C ASP A 7 12.42 18.73 -31.09
N SER A 8 13.42 18.30 -31.85
CA SER A 8 13.68 16.89 -32.09
C SER A 8 14.38 16.35 -30.85
N GLN A 9 13.61 15.89 -29.86
CA GLN A 9 14.17 15.05 -28.80
C GLN A 9 14.79 13.83 -29.47
N GLU A 10 16.13 13.75 -29.51
CA GLU A 10 16.83 12.56 -29.94
C GLU A 10 16.48 11.43 -28.94
N GLU A 11 15.62 10.49 -29.35
CA GLU A 11 15.31 9.32 -28.54
C GLU A 11 16.54 8.41 -28.46
N ILE A 12 17.01 8.18 -27.23
CA ILE A 12 18.11 7.25 -26.94
C ILE A 12 17.59 5.81 -27.15
N ASP A 13 18.37 4.98 -27.85
CA ASP A 13 18.09 3.55 -27.99
C ASP A 13 17.79 2.88 -26.64
N GLU A 14 16.73 2.08 -26.57
CA GLU A 14 16.24 1.49 -25.30
C GLU A 14 17.29 0.60 -24.62
N SER A 15 18.12 -0.11 -25.40
CA SER A 15 19.17 -0.98 -24.86
C SER A 15 20.35 -0.18 -24.31
N LEU A 16 20.69 0.93 -24.97
CA LEU A 16 21.66 1.90 -24.44
C LEU A 16 21.12 2.54 -23.15
N GLY A 17 19.85 2.93 -23.11
CA GLY A 17 19.19 3.44 -21.90
C GLY A 17 19.24 2.45 -20.74
N LEU A 18 18.90 1.17 -20.97
CA LEU A 18 19.05 0.11 -19.97
C LEU A 18 20.49 -0.02 -19.46
N SER A 19 21.47 0.03 -20.37
CA SER A 19 22.89 -0.10 -20.01
C SER A 19 23.37 1.05 -19.13
N LEU A 20 22.94 2.29 -19.43
CA LEU A 20 23.26 3.49 -18.64
C LEU A 20 22.65 3.42 -17.23
N ILE A 21 21.39 2.98 -17.12
CA ILE A 21 20.71 2.83 -15.82
C ILE A 21 21.43 1.79 -14.95
N ILE A 22 21.72 0.60 -15.50
CA ILE A 22 22.44 -0.46 -14.77
C ILE A 22 23.82 0.03 -14.33
N LEU A 23 24.55 0.75 -15.20
CA LEU A 23 25.85 1.32 -14.85
C LEU A 23 25.72 2.32 -13.69
N GLY A 24 24.72 3.19 -13.72
CA GLY A 24 24.44 4.15 -12.65
C GLY A 24 24.14 3.48 -11.30
N GLU A 25 23.31 2.43 -11.30
CA GLU A 25 23.02 1.61 -10.11
C GLU A 25 24.29 0.94 -9.57
N ALA A 26 25.09 0.33 -10.45
CA ALA A 26 26.34 -0.32 -10.07
C ALA A 26 27.37 0.67 -9.47
N LEU A 27 27.49 1.87 -10.06
CA LEU A 27 28.34 2.94 -9.53
C LEU A 27 27.84 3.44 -8.17
N SER A 28 26.53 3.57 -8.00
CA SER A 28 25.91 3.97 -6.73
C SER A 28 26.16 2.95 -5.63
N CYS A 29 26.07 1.66 -5.95
CA CYS A 29 26.42 0.57 -5.05
C CYS A 29 27.90 0.61 -4.67
N THR A 30 28.79 0.76 -5.66
CA THR A 30 30.24 0.83 -5.45
C THR A 30 30.61 2.01 -4.56
N LYS A 31 30.01 3.18 -4.79
CA LYS A 31 30.16 4.38 -3.94
C LYS A 31 29.76 4.09 -2.50
N ASN A 32 28.56 3.54 -2.28
CA ASN A 32 28.07 3.23 -0.93
C ASN A 32 29.02 2.30 -0.18
N LYS A 33 29.56 1.30 -0.89
CA LYS A 33 30.55 0.37 -0.34
C LYS A 33 31.82 1.08 0.11
N ILE A 34 32.38 1.98 -0.72
CA ILE A 34 33.59 2.75 -0.37
C ILE A 34 33.33 3.63 0.85
N ILE A 35 32.20 4.34 0.89
CA ILE A 35 31.82 5.22 2.01
C ILE A 35 31.66 4.40 3.30
N SER A 36 30.93 3.28 3.26
CA SER A 36 30.67 2.45 4.44
C SER A 36 31.93 1.78 4.97
N GLN A 37 32.85 1.36 4.08
CA GLN A 37 34.11 0.72 4.49
C GLN A 37 35.14 1.74 4.97
N GLY A 38 35.14 2.95 4.40
CA GLY A 38 36.07 4.02 4.74
C GLY A 38 35.62 4.93 5.89
N ASN A 39 34.39 4.78 6.39
CA ASN A 39 33.75 5.70 7.34
C ASN A 39 33.91 7.19 6.93
N LEU A 40 33.81 7.44 5.62
CA LEU A 40 34.07 8.75 5.02
C LEU A 40 32.83 9.63 5.07
N ASN A 41 32.97 10.88 5.51
CA ASN A 41 31.95 11.90 5.37
C ASN A 41 32.39 12.90 4.29
N ILE A 42 31.73 12.87 3.13
CA ILE A 42 32.03 13.78 2.01
C ILE A 42 31.10 15.00 2.13
N GLN A 43 31.66 16.16 2.51
CA GLN A 43 30.89 17.40 2.60
C GLN A 43 30.23 17.78 1.26
N GLY A 44 28.97 18.19 1.31
CA GLY A 44 28.17 18.56 0.14
C GLY A 44 27.62 17.37 -0.65
N TRP A 45 27.90 16.14 -0.23
CA TRP A 45 27.41 14.94 -0.90
C TRP A 45 26.28 14.30 -0.08
N HIS A 46 25.05 14.44 -0.56
CA HIS A 46 23.88 13.80 0.06
C HIS A 46 23.70 12.38 -0.51
N SER A 47 23.46 11.39 0.34
CA SER A 47 23.24 10.00 -0.09
C SER A 47 21.83 9.84 -0.66
N GLU A 48 21.63 10.19 -1.93
CA GLU A 48 20.37 9.92 -2.68
C GLU A 48 20.23 8.44 -3.08
N ALA A 49 21.08 7.55 -2.54
CA ALA A 49 21.22 6.16 -2.98
C ALA A 49 20.03 5.23 -2.66
N ARG A 50 18.88 5.81 -2.25
CA ARG A 50 17.61 5.09 -2.09
C ARG A 50 16.74 5.18 -3.34
N GLU A 51 16.94 6.20 -4.17
CA GLU A 51 16.23 6.39 -5.43
C GLU A 51 17.02 5.65 -6.53
N GLY A 52 16.36 4.71 -7.22
CA GLY A 52 16.98 4.01 -8.34
C GLY A 52 17.31 4.96 -9.49
N TRP A 53 18.04 4.51 -10.51
CA TRP A 53 18.39 5.33 -11.68
C TRP A 53 17.25 5.42 -12.72
N GLY A 54 16.02 5.22 -12.27
CA GLY A 54 14.82 5.14 -13.10
C GLY A 54 14.56 3.73 -13.64
N SER A 55 13.35 3.53 -14.15
CA SER A 55 12.90 2.25 -14.71
C SER A 55 13.15 2.18 -16.22
N SER A 56 13.83 1.13 -16.69
CA SER A 56 14.01 0.92 -18.13
C SER A 56 12.72 0.47 -18.83
N ILE A 57 12.33 1.21 -19.87
CA ILE A 57 11.22 0.83 -20.76
C ILE A 57 11.51 -0.47 -21.51
N ALA A 58 12.78 -0.75 -21.83
CA ALA A 58 13.21 -1.98 -22.50
C ALA A 58 12.80 -3.24 -21.72
N VAL A 59 12.95 -3.22 -20.39
CA VAL A 59 12.57 -4.35 -19.52
C VAL A 59 11.04 -4.45 -19.44
N THR A 60 10.37 -3.31 -19.33
CA THR A 60 8.90 -3.22 -19.28
C THR A 60 8.27 -3.82 -20.55
N ASN A 61 8.75 -3.40 -21.73
CA ASN A 61 8.29 -3.87 -23.03
C ASN A 61 8.50 -5.39 -23.17
N LYS A 62 9.69 -5.89 -22.83
CA LYS A 62 9.99 -7.33 -22.87
C LYS A 62 9.08 -8.14 -21.95
N MET A 63 8.79 -7.66 -20.74
CA MET A 63 7.86 -8.35 -19.84
C MET A 63 6.45 -8.44 -20.44
N VAL A 64 5.95 -7.35 -21.01
CA VAL A 64 4.62 -7.30 -21.66
C VAL A 64 4.57 -8.20 -22.91
N GLU A 65 5.61 -8.18 -23.75
CA GLU A 65 5.74 -9.07 -24.92
C GLU A 65 5.72 -10.55 -24.54
N MET A 66 6.22 -10.88 -23.34
CA MET A 66 6.19 -12.23 -22.79
C MET A 66 4.87 -12.59 -22.08
N GLY A 67 3.84 -11.75 -22.22
CA GLY A 67 2.50 -12.02 -21.69
C GLY A 67 2.32 -11.68 -20.21
N TRP A 68 3.21 -10.88 -19.61
CA TRP A 68 2.95 -10.36 -18.26
C TRP A 68 1.78 -9.37 -18.26
N CYS A 69 1.02 -9.39 -17.17
CA CYS A 69 -0.01 -8.38 -16.93
C CYS A 69 0.60 -6.99 -16.76
N ARG A 70 0.11 -6.01 -17.54
CA ARG A 70 0.56 -4.60 -17.47
C ARG A 70 0.44 -4.02 -16.06
N ARG A 71 -0.64 -4.33 -15.35
CA ARG A 71 -0.82 -3.95 -13.94
C ARG A 71 0.26 -4.53 -13.04
N SER A 72 0.55 -5.82 -13.14
CA SER A 72 1.57 -6.46 -12.31
C SER A 72 2.97 -5.91 -12.58
N VAL A 73 3.27 -5.63 -13.86
CA VAL A 73 4.52 -4.96 -14.26
C VAL A 73 4.61 -3.56 -13.64
N TYR A 74 3.55 -2.76 -13.75
CA TYR A 74 3.48 -1.43 -13.15
C TYR A 74 3.65 -1.46 -11.62
N VAL A 75 2.94 -2.36 -10.93
CA VAL A 75 3.07 -2.52 -9.46
C VAL A 75 4.49 -2.88 -9.08
N LEU A 76 5.07 -3.90 -9.72
CA LEU A 76 6.41 -4.37 -9.39
C LEU A 76 7.47 -3.29 -9.63
N ARG A 77 7.39 -2.58 -10.76
CA ARG A 77 8.27 -1.46 -11.10
C ARG A 77 8.30 -0.39 -10.00
N ASN A 78 7.12 -0.01 -9.51
CA ASN A 78 6.98 1.02 -8.49
C ASN A 78 7.36 0.51 -7.09
N GLN A 79 7.01 -0.73 -6.75
CA GLN A 79 7.45 -1.36 -5.50
C GLN A 79 8.97 -1.51 -5.43
N LEU A 80 9.65 -1.64 -6.57
CA LEU A 80 11.12 -1.67 -6.64
C LEU A 80 11.75 -0.26 -6.69
N GLN A 81 10.96 0.82 -6.56
CA GLN A 81 11.45 2.21 -6.44
C GLN A 81 12.46 2.62 -7.53
N GLY A 82 12.21 2.18 -8.76
CA GLY A 82 13.08 2.49 -9.91
C GLY A 82 14.39 1.70 -9.94
N ASN A 83 14.55 0.64 -9.15
CA ASN A 83 15.69 -0.28 -9.25
C ASN A 83 15.53 -1.22 -10.46
N THR A 84 16.06 -0.82 -11.61
CA THR A 84 15.97 -1.57 -12.87
C THR A 84 16.68 -2.91 -12.80
N THR A 85 17.78 -3.05 -12.05
CA THR A 85 18.47 -4.36 -11.98
C THR A 85 17.63 -5.42 -11.24
N ALA A 86 16.90 -5.06 -10.18
CA ALA A 86 15.99 -5.98 -9.49
C ALA A 86 14.78 -6.33 -10.37
N PHE A 87 14.32 -5.35 -11.14
CA PHE A 87 13.23 -5.53 -12.09
C PHE A 87 13.64 -6.46 -13.24
N LEU A 88 14.88 -6.33 -13.73
CA LEU A 88 15.47 -7.25 -14.71
C LEU A 88 15.62 -8.67 -14.15
N GLU A 89 16.01 -8.82 -12.89
CA GLU A 89 16.09 -10.16 -12.26
C GLU A 89 14.72 -10.86 -12.26
N ALA A 90 13.67 -10.13 -11.89
CA ALA A 90 12.29 -10.63 -11.92
C ALA A 90 11.91 -11.17 -13.30
N TYR A 91 12.30 -10.42 -14.34
CA TYR A 91 12.08 -10.82 -15.73
C TYR A 91 12.86 -12.09 -16.11
N VAL A 92 14.17 -12.14 -15.81
CA VAL A 92 15.05 -13.25 -16.20
C VAL A 92 14.58 -14.56 -15.57
N PHE A 93 14.21 -14.54 -14.30
CA PHE A 93 13.84 -15.75 -13.57
C PHE A 93 12.51 -16.36 -14.06
N ARG A 94 11.58 -15.52 -14.52
CA ARG A 94 10.25 -15.95 -14.97
C ARG A 94 10.10 -16.00 -16.49
N ARG A 95 11.20 -15.99 -17.22
CA ARG A 95 11.22 -15.96 -18.70
C ARG A 95 10.64 -17.23 -19.35
N THR A 96 10.51 -18.34 -18.62
CA THR A 96 10.15 -19.64 -19.23
C THR A 96 8.70 -20.07 -19.01
N GLU A 97 7.86 -19.21 -18.42
CA GLU A 97 6.47 -19.55 -18.09
C GLU A 97 5.51 -19.23 -19.24
N GLU A 98 4.71 -20.21 -19.67
CA GLU A 98 3.56 -19.96 -20.54
C GLU A 98 2.50 -19.16 -19.77
N ARG A 99 2.14 -17.97 -20.26
CA ARG A 99 1.17 -17.08 -19.62
C ARG A 99 -0.10 -16.96 -20.44
N THR A 100 -1.24 -16.84 -19.76
CA THR A 100 -2.50 -16.39 -20.36
C THR A 100 -2.33 -14.98 -20.94
N SER A 101 -2.96 -14.68 -22.08
CA SER A 101 -2.87 -13.33 -22.66
C SER A 101 -3.49 -12.30 -21.72
N HIS A 102 -2.72 -11.25 -21.42
CA HIS A 102 -3.12 -10.08 -20.63
C HIS A 102 -3.18 -8.80 -21.48
N GLU A 103 -3.37 -8.93 -22.79
CA GLU A 103 -3.36 -7.79 -23.73
C GLU A 103 -4.36 -6.68 -23.39
N ALA A 104 -5.52 -7.04 -22.82
CA ALA A 104 -6.57 -6.11 -22.43
C ALA A 104 -6.32 -5.42 -21.06
N CYS A 105 -5.30 -5.83 -20.31
CA CYS A 105 -5.02 -5.23 -18.99
C CYS A 105 -4.37 -3.85 -19.14
N THR A 106 -4.64 -2.94 -18.20
CA THR A 106 -4.02 -1.61 -18.12
C THR A 106 -3.03 -1.54 -16.94
N GLU A 107 -2.38 -0.40 -16.74
CA GLU A 107 -1.52 -0.17 -15.55
C GLU A 107 -2.33 -0.07 -14.24
N THR A 108 -3.65 0.14 -14.34
CA THR A 108 -4.56 0.35 -13.20
C THR A 108 -5.54 -0.82 -12.99
N ALA A 109 -5.76 -1.67 -14.00
CA ALA A 109 -6.72 -2.78 -13.92
C ALA A 109 -6.20 -4.07 -14.60
N CYS A 110 -6.53 -5.22 -14.00
CA CYS A 110 -6.27 -6.54 -14.56
C CYS A 110 -7.58 -7.24 -14.92
N GLU A 111 -7.89 -7.28 -16.22
CA GLU A 111 -9.16 -7.81 -16.75
C GLU A 111 -9.26 -9.34 -16.65
N VAL A 112 -8.14 -10.06 -16.69
CA VAL A 112 -8.10 -11.53 -16.66
C VAL A 112 -8.44 -12.10 -15.28
N ARG A 113 -8.21 -11.31 -14.22
CA ARG A 113 -8.50 -11.72 -12.83
C ARG A 113 -9.94 -11.36 -12.40
N THR A 114 -10.72 -10.73 -13.28
CA THR A 114 -12.15 -10.46 -13.05
C THR A 114 -12.93 -11.75 -13.25
N LEU A 115 -13.68 -12.16 -12.23
CA LEU A 115 -14.42 -13.43 -12.21
C LEU A 115 -15.69 -13.34 -13.08
N ASP A 116 -15.54 -13.39 -14.41
CA ASP A 116 -16.66 -13.35 -15.36
C ASP A 116 -17.39 -14.71 -15.45
N GLY A 117 -18.06 -15.13 -14.37
CA GLY A 117 -19.08 -16.20 -14.36
C GLY A 117 -18.66 -17.61 -14.83
N LYS A 118 -17.44 -17.79 -15.35
CA LYS A 118 -16.88 -19.02 -15.91
C LYS A 118 -15.68 -19.48 -15.07
N TYR A 119 -15.86 -19.51 -13.76
CA TYR A 119 -14.82 -19.99 -12.87
C TYR A 119 -14.54 -21.48 -13.13
N LYS A 120 -13.29 -21.82 -13.44
CA LYS A 120 -12.85 -23.20 -13.61
C LYS A 120 -11.79 -23.52 -12.57
N GLN A 121 -12.03 -24.57 -11.78
CA GLN A 121 -11.03 -25.07 -10.85
C GLN A 121 -9.79 -25.57 -11.59
N ARG A 122 -8.64 -25.38 -10.97
CA ARG A 122 -7.36 -25.85 -11.51
C ARG A 122 -7.18 -27.33 -11.22
N HIS A 123 -6.57 -28.02 -12.18
CA HIS A 123 -5.90 -29.29 -11.95
C HIS A 123 -4.39 -29.10 -12.14
N ARG A 124 -3.58 -29.88 -11.41
CA ARG A 124 -2.11 -29.81 -11.50
C ARG A 124 -1.56 -30.13 -12.88
N HIS A 125 -2.25 -30.96 -13.65
CA HIS A 125 -1.88 -31.30 -15.02
C HIS A 125 -3.01 -30.92 -15.96
N LYS A 126 -2.68 -30.31 -17.11
CA LYS A 126 -3.66 -29.88 -18.14
C LYS A 126 -4.55 -31.05 -18.61
N SER A 127 -4.07 -32.29 -18.53
CA SER A 127 -4.77 -33.51 -18.93
C SER A 127 -5.45 -34.28 -17.78
N CYS A 128 -5.43 -33.74 -16.56
CA CYS A 128 -6.04 -34.42 -15.40
C CYS A 128 -7.55 -34.15 -15.35
N ASP A 129 -8.31 -35.21 -15.10
CA ASP A 129 -9.77 -35.25 -15.02
C ASP A 129 -10.26 -35.89 -13.71
N CYS A 130 -9.44 -35.83 -12.65
CA CYS A 130 -9.78 -36.45 -11.37
C CYS A 130 -11.05 -35.86 -10.75
N GLY A 131 -11.77 -36.66 -9.96
CA GLY A 131 -12.90 -36.15 -9.17
C GLY A 131 -12.49 -35.10 -8.13
N SER A 132 -13.49 -34.48 -7.51
CA SER A 132 -13.34 -33.53 -6.40
C SER A 132 -13.80 -34.15 -5.10
N GLU A 133 -13.18 -33.75 -3.98
CA GLU A 133 -13.58 -34.13 -2.62
C GLU A 133 -13.71 -32.89 -1.74
N GLY A 134 -14.54 -32.98 -0.72
CA GLY A 134 -14.83 -31.88 0.20
C GLY A 134 -15.46 -32.41 1.50
N PRO A 135 -15.51 -31.57 2.56
CA PRO A 135 -16.19 -31.94 3.79
C PRO A 135 -17.71 -32.05 3.58
N ASN A 136 -18.37 -32.73 4.50
CA ASN A 136 -19.82 -32.64 4.61
C ASN A 136 -20.22 -31.22 5.03
N VAL A 137 -20.88 -30.49 4.12
CA VAL A 137 -21.26 -29.09 4.33
C VAL A 137 -22.22 -28.91 5.50
N ALA A 138 -23.08 -29.89 5.79
CA ALA A 138 -23.99 -29.81 6.92
C ALA A 138 -23.24 -29.71 8.25
N ASP A 139 -22.15 -30.47 8.39
CA ASP A 139 -21.31 -30.48 9.59
C ASP A 139 -20.59 -29.12 9.73
N VAL A 140 -20.06 -28.58 8.62
CA VAL A 140 -19.42 -27.24 8.59
C VAL A 140 -20.41 -26.16 9.02
N VAL A 141 -21.63 -26.18 8.48
CA VAL A 141 -22.71 -25.24 8.81
C VAL A 141 -23.11 -25.34 10.29
N GLU A 142 -23.24 -26.55 10.83
CA GLU A 142 -23.58 -26.77 12.23
C GLU A 142 -22.51 -26.20 13.19
N ILE A 143 -21.23 -26.42 12.88
CA ILE A 143 -20.10 -25.88 13.65
C ILE A 143 -20.10 -24.34 13.64
N ILE A 144 -20.36 -23.73 12.48
CA ILE A 144 -20.41 -22.27 12.38
C ILE A 144 -21.60 -21.71 13.17
N ARG A 145 -22.77 -22.37 13.13
CA ARG A 145 -23.96 -21.97 13.89
C ARG A 145 -23.76 -22.04 15.40
N SER A 146 -22.91 -22.95 15.89
CA SER A 146 -22.53 -22.99 17.31
C SER A 146 -21.52 -21.91 17.71
N GLY A 147 -21.09 -21.07 16.77
CA GLY A 147 -20.08 -20.03 16.99
C GLY A 147 -18.64 -20.58 17.04
N GLN A 148 -18.43 -21.82 16.61
CA GLN A 148 -17.11 -22.46 16.58
C GLN A 148 -16.47 -22.38 15.19
N VAL A 149 -15.14 -22.56 15.16
CA VAL A 149 -14.36 -22.61 13.91
C VAL A 149 -14.36 -24.05 13.38
N PRO A 150 -14.78 -24.29 12.11
CA PRO A 150 -14.66 -25.60 11.47
C PRO A 150 -13.21 -25.85 11.03
N VAL A 151 -12.53 -26.78 11.69
CA VAL A 151 -11.19 -27.28 11.28
C VAL A 151 -11.37 -28.54 10.46
N LEU A 152 -10.61 -28.66 9.37
CA LEU A 152 -10.69 -29.78 8.44
C LEU A 152 -9.57 -30.78 8.73
N GLU A 153 -9.86 -32.06 8.61
CA GLU A 153 -8.91 -33.15 8.73
C GLU A 153 -8.79 -33.86 7.38
N LEU A 154 -7.59 -33.85 6.79
CA LEU A 154 -7.29 -34.58 5.56
C LEU A 154 -6.73 -35.96 5.89
N LYS A 155 -7.44 -37.00 5.46
CA LYS A 155 -7.03 -38.41 5.64
C LYS A 155 -6.17 -38.89 4.48
N ASP A 156 -5.50 -40.02 4.66
CA ASP A 156 -4.59 -40.61 3.66
C ASP A 156 -5.30 -41.00 2.35
N ASP A 157 -6.60 -41.31 2.41
CA ASP A 157 -7.44 -41.60 1.24
C ASP A 157 -7.96 -40.34 0.51
N LEU A 158 -7.51 -39.16 0.96
CA LEU A 158 -7.92 -37.82 0.54
C LEU A 158 -9.35 -37.43 0.91
N THR A 159 -10.00 -38.18 1.81
CA THR A 159 -11.28 -37.76 2.37
C THR A 159 -11.08 -36.65 3.41
N ILE A 160 -12.08 -35.77 3.51
CA ILE A 160 -12.03 -34.58 4.36
C ILE A 160 -13.17 -34.64 5.38
N ALA A 161 -12.82 -34.58 6.66
CA ALA A 161 -13.79 -34.44 7.73
C ALA A 161 -13.74 -33.04 8.34
N ALA A 162 -14.89 -32.47 8.69
CA ALA A 162 -14.96 -31.22 9.45
C ALA A 162 -15.18 -31.54 10.93
N LYS A 163 -14.49 -30.83 11.80
CA LYS A 163 -14.73 -30.88 13.25
C LYS A 163 -14.67 -29.48 13.86
N ALA A 164 -15.37 -29.31 14.98
CA ALA A 164 -15.22 -28.10 15.78
C ALA A 164 -13.80 -28.06 16.37
N ARG A 165 -13.16 -26.89 16.33
CA ARG A 165 -11.85 -26.67 16.94
C ARG A 165 -11.91 -26.91 18.46
N GLY A 166 -11.13 -27.89 18.94
CA GLY A 166 -10.85 -28.08 20.36
C GLY A 166 -9.82 -27.07 20.90
N PRO A 167 -9.76 -26.87 22.22
CA PRO A 167 -8.85 -25.90 22.85
C PRO A 167 -7.36 -26.20 22.65
N TYR A 168 -7.01 -27.45 22.33
CA TYR A 168 -5.64 -27.91 22.10
C TYR A 168 -5.41 -28.44 20.68
N ASP A 169 -6.36 -28.24 19.77
CA ASP A 169 -6.20 -28.65 18.38
C ASP A 169 -5.29 -27.68 17.64
N ASP A 170 -4.09 -28.15 17.30
CA ASP A 170 -3.20 -27.46 16.36
C ASP A 170 -3.67 -27.69 14.92
N TYR A 171 -3.70 -26.62 14.13
CA TYR A 171 -4.00 -26.69 12.70
C TYR A 171 -3.17 -25.66 11.92
N GLY A 172 -2.92 -25.97 10.65
CA GLY A 172 -2.38 -25.01 9.68
C GLY A 172 -3.48 -24.28 8.93
N THR A 173 -3.20 -23.10 8.39
CA THR A 173 -4.09 -22.47 7.39
C THR A 173 -3.45 -22.49 6.02
N VAL A 174 -4.26 -22.41 4.98
CA VAL A 174 -3.81 -22.29 3.59
C VAL A 174 -4.37 -20.99 3.03
N THR A 175 -3.46 -20.08 2.68
CA THR A 175 -3.79 -18.84 1.96
C THR A 175 -3.53 -19.04 0.49
N HIS A 176 -4.46 -18.59 -0.36
CA HIS A 176 -4.37 -18.85 -1.79
C HIS A 176 -5.02 -17.75 -2.64
N VAL A 177 -4.77 -17.81 -3.94
CA VAL A 177 -5.34 -16.88 -4.92
C VAL A 177 -6.51 -17.54 -5.64
N TRP A 178 -7.74 -17.05 -5.44
CA TRP A 178 -8.93 -17.61 -6.09
C TRP A 178 -8.82 -17.62 -7.62
N SER A 179 -8.29 -16.55 -8.22
CA SER A 179 -8.12 -16.45 -9.68
C SER A 179 -7.16 -17.49 -10.26
N ASP A 180 -6.36 -18.16 -9.43
CA ASP A 180 -5.44 -19.21 -9.85
C ASP A 180 -6.12 -20.59 -9.91
N GLY A 181 -7.42 -20.66 -9.57
CA GLY A 181 -8.25 -21.86 -9.69
C GLY A 181 -8.33 -22.74 -8.43
N PHE A 182 -7.85 -22.25 -7.28
CA PHE A 182 -7.92 -22.95 -5.99
C PHE A 182 -9.24 -22.74 -5.21
N GLY A 183 -10.07 -21.78 -5.64
CA GLY A 183 -11.40 -21.52 -5.11
C GLY A 183 -12.45 -22.48 -5.68
N ASN A 184 -13.68 -22.35 -5.20
CA ASN A 184 -14.85 -22.98 -5.80
C ASN A 184 -16.13 -22.21 -5.41
N PRO A 185 -16.72 -21.41 -6.31
CA PRO A 185 -17.90 -20.63 -5.96
C PRO A 185 -19.20 -21.46 -5.91
N PHE A 186 -19.15 -22.72 -6.38
CA PHE A 186 -20.35 -23.55 -6.57
C PHE A 186 -20.50 -24.64 -5.52
N ARG A 187 -19.38 -25.18 -5.02
CA ARG A 187 -19.36 -26.31 -4.07
C ARG A 187 -18.17 -26.18 -3.12
N ASN A 188 -18.31 -26.72 -1.91
CA ASN A 188 -17.21 -26.80 -0.93
C ASN A 188 -16.32 -28.01 -1.22
N ASP A 189 -15.73 -28.09 -2.42
CA ASP A 189 -14.83 -29.18 -2.80
C ASP A 189 -13.67 -28.73 -3.69
N MET A 190 -12.64 -29.59 -3.76
CA MET A 190 -11.40 -29.37 -4.49
C MET A 190 -10.98 -30.63 -5.25
N PRO A 191 -10.40 -30.51 -6.46
CA PRO A 191 -9.89 -31.65 -7.20
C PRO A 191 -8.88 -32.49 -6.41
N ARG A 192 -8.99 -33.83 -6.50
CA ARG A 192 -8.12 -34.78 -5.77
C ARG A 192 -6.61 -34.56 -6.03
N CYS A 193 -6.24 -34.08 -7.22
CA CYS A 193 -4.84 -33.76 -7.52
C CYS A 193 -4.32 -32.56 -6.72
N GLU A 194 -5.15 -31.55 -6.46
CA GLU A 194 -4.78 -30.40 -5.63
C GLU A 194 -4.81 -30.76 -4.14
N LEU A 195 -5.72 -31.64 -3.71
CA LEU A 195 -5.72 -32.19 -2.34
C LEU A 195 -4.46 -33.00 -2.03
N LYS A 196 -3.98 -33.79 -3.01
CA LYS A 196 -2.70 -34.49 -2.87
C LYS A 196 -1.55 -33.50 -2.70
N PHE A 197 -1.50 -32.46 -3.53
CA PHE A 197 -0.50 -31.40 -3.43
C PHE A 197 -0.57 -30.66 -2.08
N LEU A 198 -1.78 -30.42 -1.57
CA LEU A 198 -2.01 -29.87 -0.25
C LEU A 198 -1.49 -30.79 0.86
N ALA A 199 -1.76 -32.09 0.78
CA ALA A 199 -1.27 -33.08 1.73
C ALA A 199 0.25 -33.14 1.78
N GLU A 200 0.91 -33.01 0.62
CA GLU A 200 2.37 -32.94 0.49
C GLU A 200 2.91 -31.65 1.14
N ALA A 201 2.34 -30.49 0.82
CA ALA A 201 2.77 -29.21 1.40
C ALA A 201 2.58 -29.17 2.93
N ILE A 202 1.47 -29.69 3.46
CA ILE A 202 1.26 -29.82 4.90
C ILE A 202 2.32 -30.72 5.53
N GLY A 203 2.64 -31.86 4.90
CA GLY A 203 3.67 -32.78 5.38
C GLY A 203 5.05 -32.14 5.43
N GLU A 204 5.45 -31.42 4.36
CA GLU A 204 6.72 -30.68 4.32
C GLU A 204 6.85 -29.68 5.48
N VAL A 205 5.78 -28.94 5.78
CA VAL A 205 5.78 -27.95 6.86
C VAL A 205 5.76 -28.61 8.24
N GLN A 206 4.98 -29.68 8.42
CA GLN A 206 4.95 -30.44 9.67
C GLN A 206 6.33 -31.06 9.98
N GLU A 207 7.02 -31.58 8.97
CA GLU A 207 8.39 -32.09 9.09
C GLU A 207 9.37 -30.96 9.48
N HIS A 208 9.32 -29.82 8.78
CA HIS A 208 10.17 -28.64 9.12
C HIS A 208 9.93 -28.10 10.53
N LEU A 209 8.71 -28.29 11.07
CA LEU A 209 8.33 -27.85 12.41
C LEU A 209 8.44 -28.94 13.48
N ASP A 210 9.06 -30.08 13.17
CA ASP A 210 9.22 -31.24 14.07
C ASP A 210 7.89 -31.71 14.71
N MET A 211 6.78 -31.66 13.97
CA MET A 211 5.44 -31.99 14.48
C MET A 211 5.10 -33.47 14.50
N GLY A 212 5.99 -34.32 13.98
CA GLY A 212 5.72 -35.74 13.74
C GLY A 212 4.83 -35.97 12.51
N ASN A 213 5.18 -36.94 11.68
CA ASN A 213 4.51 -37.21 10.40
C ASN A 213 3.27 -38.11 10.52
N ASP A 214 3.03 -38.70 11.69
CA ASP A 214 1.96 -39.68 11.93
C ASP A 214 0.65 -39.06 12.46
N GLY A 215 0.62 -37.73 12.65
CA GLY A 215 -0.56 -37.01 13.15
C GLY A 215 -1.57 -36.67 12.05
N PRO A 216 -2.86 -36.49 12.39
CA PRO A 216 -3.88 -36.06 11.44
C PRO A 216 -3.53 -34.68 10.86
N LYS A 217 -3.62 -34.55 9.53
CA LYS A 217 -3.35 -33.29 8.81
C LYS A 217 -4.52 -32.32 9.00
N MET A 218 -4.51 -31.61 10.13
CA MET A 218 -5.52 -30.60 10.45
C MET A 218 -5.20 -29.27 9.77
N PHE A 219 -6.16 -28.73 9.03
CA PHE A 219 -5.98 -27.50 8.28
C PHE A 219 -7.28 -26.69 8.13
N TRP A 220 -7.13 -25.47 7.66
CA TRP A 220 -8.23 -24.60 7.27
C TRP A 220 -7.94 -23.94 5.92
N ILE A 221 -8.92 -23.95 5.02
CA ILE A 221 -8.91 -23.23 3.75
C ILE A 221 -10.33 -22.75 3.47
N ASP A 222 -10.47 -21.48 3.08
CA ASP A 222 -11.75 -20.82 2.81
C ASP A 222 -12.60 -21.57 1.77
N THR A 223 -11.99 -22.10 0.71
CA THR A 223 -12.68 -22.91 -0.33
C THR A 223 -13.52 -24.04 0.25
N LEU A 224 -13.04 -24.70 1.30
CA LEU A 224 -13.68 -25.88 1.89
C LEU A 224 -14.45 -25.54 3.18
N ALA A 225 -13.97 -24.57 3.96
CA ALA A 225 -14.49 -24.27 5.28
C ALA A 225 -15.55 -23.16 5.31
N ILE A 226 -15.73 -22.37 4.24
CA ILE A 226 -16.76 -21.33 4.15
C ILE A 226 -17.92 -21.80 3.25
N PRO A 227 -19.12 -22.04 3.79
CA PRO A 227 -20.25 -22.54 3.02
C PRO A 227 -20.62 -21.67 1.80
N VAL A 228 -20.73 -22.32 0.65
CA VAL A 228 -21.29 -21.73 -0.59
C VAL A 228 -22.82 -21.85 -0.60
N GLY A 229 -23.48 -21.25 -1.60
CA GLY A 229 -24.96 -21.22 -1.71
C GLY A 229 -25.61 -19.97 -1.12
N ALA A 230 -26.83 -19.65 -1.57
CA ALA A 230 -27.57 -18.46 -1.13
C ALA A 230 -28.25 -18.68 0.24
N GLU A 231 -28.53 -19.93 0.56
CA GLU A 231 -29.13 -20.40 1.80
C GLU A 231 -28.19 -20.28 3.01
N ASN A 232 -26.86 -20.30 2.78
CA ASN A 232 -25.84 -20.23 3.83
C ASN A 232 -25.23 -18.82 3.99
N LYS A 233 -25.94 -17.77 3.56
CA LYS A 233 -25.48 -16.37 3.69
C LYS A 233 -25.15 -15.97 5.14
N PRO A 234 -25.98 -16.31 6.16
CA PRO A 234 -25.66 -15.99 7.56
C PRO A 234 -24.38 -16.66 8.04
N GLU A 235 -24.18 -17.92 7.70
CA GLU A 235 -23.01 -18.71 8.10
C GLU A 235 -21.75 -18.21 7.41
N ARG A 236 -21.83 -17.84 6.12
CA ARG A 236 -20.73 -17.17 5.42
C ARG A 236 -20.33 -15.87 6.11
N LYS A 237 -21.31 -15.05 6.51
CA LYS A 237 -21.04 -13.81 7.27
C LYS A 237 -20.29 -14.13 8.57
N ALA A 238 -20.77 -15.11 9.33
CA ALA A 238 -20.16 -15.53 10.59
C ALA A 238 -18.73 -16.04 10.40
N SER A 239 -18.48 -16.88 9.39
CA SER A 239 -17.13 -17.37 9.08
C SER A 239 -16.17 -16.24 8.74
N ILE A 240 -16.63 -15.23 8.02
CA ILE A 240 -15.79 -14.10 7.57
C ILE A 240 -15.39 -13.22 8.74
N SER A 241 -16.33 -12.96 9.66
CA SER A 241 -16.02 -12.29 10.92
C SER A 241 -15.01 -13.07 11.78
N GLN A 242 -14.92 -14.40 11.63
CA GLN A 242 -13.96 -15.26 12.34
C GLN A 242 -12.59 -15.38 11.64
N ILE A 243 -12.40 -14.86 10.41
CA ILE A 243 -11.13 -15.02 9.66
C ILE A 243 -9.95 -14.48 10.47
N HIS A 244 -10.15 -13.37 11.20
CA HIS A 244 -9.12 -12.83 12.08
C HIS A 244 -8.61 -13.91 13.06
N ASP A 245 -9.53 -14.50 13.81
CA ASP A 245 -9.21 -15.50 14.83
C ASP A 245 -8.66 -16.79 14.22
N ILE A 246 -9.14 -17.18 13.04
CA ILE A 246 -8.69 -18.38 12.33
C ILE A 246 -7.21 -18.28 12.00
N PHE A 247 -6.76 -17.18 11.40
CA PHE A 247 -5.34 -17.01 11.05
C PHE A 247 -4.48 -16.70 12.27
N ALA A 248 -4.96 -15.85 13.19
CA ALA A 248 -4.24 -15.47 14.41
C ALA A 248 -3.93 -16.67 15.32
N ASN A 249 -4.81 -17.68 15.32
CA ASN A 249 -4.64 -18.87 16.15
C ASN A 249 -3.95 -20.04 15.46
N SER A 250 -3.87 -20.05 14.12
CA SER A 250 -3.19 -21.11 13.37
C SER A 250 -1.73 -21.27 13.80
N LYS A 251 -1.18 -22.49 13.69
CA LYS A 251 0.23 -22.74 14.01
C LYS A 251 1.15 -22.19 12.92
N TYR A 252 0.73 -22.35 11.67
CA TYR A 252 1.44 -21.90 10.48
C TYR A 252 0.45 -21.66 9.34
N THR A 253 0.92 -20.97 8.32
CA THR A 253 0.14 -20.66 7.13
C THR A 253 0.95 -20.98 5.88
N ILE A 254 0.36 -21.75 4.96
CA ILE A 254 0.98 -22.12 3.69
C ILE A 254 0.41 -21.25 2.58
N VAL A 255 1.29 -20.58 1.83
CA VAL A 255 0.96 -19.69 0.72
C VAL A 255 0.99 -20.45 -0.59
N PHE A 256 -0.16 -20.53 -1.25
CA PHE A 256 -0.32 -21.07 -2.60
C PHE A 256 -0.53 -19.94 -3.62
N ASP A 257 0.45 -19.77 -4.49
CA ASP A 257 0.42 -18.89 -5.66
C ASP A 257 0.82 -19.71 -6.89
N SER A 258 0.12 -19.56 -8.01
CA SER A 258 0.34 -20.42 -9.18
C SER A 258 1.78 -20.36 -9.69
N ASP A 259 2.36 -19.16 -9.74
CA ASP A 259 3.69 -18.94 -10.29
C ASP A 259 4.72 -19.56 -9.34
N LEU A 260 4.64 -19.21 -8.04
CA LEU A 260 5.54 -19.78 -7.03
C LEU A 260 5.50 -21.31 -7.01
N CYS A 261 4.31 -21.91 -7.07
CA CYS A 261 4.11 -23.36 -7.10
C CYS A 261 4.67 -24.06 -8.35
N SER A 262 4.97 -23.30 -9.41
CA SER A 262 5.53 -23.81 -10.67
C SER A 262 7.04 -23.60 -10.80
N MET A 263 7.63 -22.75 -9.97
CA MET A 263 9.06 -22.44 -9.98
C MET A 263 9.80 -23.05 -8.79
N LYS A 264 11.12 -23.17 -8.93
CA LYS A 264 12.00 -23.55 -7.84
C LYS A 264 12.34 -22.33 -6.99
N VAL A 265 12.68 -22.56 -5.72
CA VAL A 265 13.30 -21.53 -4.88
C VAL A 265 14.57 -21.01 -5.55
N GLY A 266 14.78 -19.68 -5.52
CA GLY A 266 15.96 -19.04 -6.10
C GLY A 266 17.25 -19.44 -5.38
N SER A 267 18.37 -19.29 -6.08
CA SER A 267 19.70 -19.62 -5.53
C SER A 267 20.22 -18.54 -4.57
N THR A 268 19.69 -17.33 -4.68
CA THR A 268 20.02 -16.19 -3.85
C THR A 268 18.80 -15.65 -3.10
N TYR A 269 19.04 -14.88 -2.03
CA TYR A 269 17.99 -14.13 -1.32
C TYR A 269 17.20 -13.25 -2.29
N MET A 270 17.91 -12.54 -3.18
CA MET A 270 17.33 -11.56 -4.09
C MET A 270 16.39 -12.21 -5.12
N GLU A 271 16.83 -13.30 -5.77
CA GLU A 271 15.97 -14.09 -6.67
C GLU A 271 14.68 -14.52 -5.97
N THR A 272 14.78 -15.06 -4.76
CA THR A 272 13.62 -15.58 -4.02
C THR A 272 12.70 -14.45 -3.57
N ALA A 273 13.25 -13.39 -2.99
CA ALA A 273 12.49 -12.25 -2.47
C ALA A 273 11.75 -11.48 -3.58
N VAL A 274 12.40 -11.24 -4.74
CA VAL A 274 11.75 -10.59 -5.89
C VAL A 274 10.62 -11.45 -6.44
N ASN A 275 10.78 -12.78 -6.47
CA ASN A 275 9.70 -13.67 -6.90
C ASN A 275 8.52 -13.68 -5.93
N ILE A 276 8.76 -13.66 -4.62
CA ILE A 276 7.67 -13.50 -3.64
C ILE A 276 6.97 -12.15 -3.87
N LEU A 277 7.72 -11.05 -3.98
CA LEU A 277 7.19 -9.71 -4.21
C LEU A 277 6.33 -9.63 -5.49
N ALA A 278 6.77 -10.26 -6.58
CA ALA A 278 6.09 -10.28 -7.87
C ALA A 278 4.92 -11.26 -7.96
N SER A 279 4.66 -12.07 -6.94
CA SER A 279 3.54 -13.04 -6.91
C SER A 279 2.18 -12.37 -7.04
N GLY A 280 1.19 -13.09 -7.58
CA GLY A 280 -0.21 -12.64 -7.59
C GLY A 280 -0.78 -12.50 -6.19
N TRP A 281 -0.32 -13.36 -5.28
CA TRP A 281 -0.66 -13.32 -3.86
C TRP A 281 -0.31 -11.99 -3.19
N MET A 282 0.85 -11.39 -3.49
CA MET A 282 1.24 -10.08 -2.96
C MET A 282 0.36 -8.91 -3.45
N GLN A 283 -0.45 -9.12 -4.48
CA GLN A 283 -1.27 -8.09 -5.12
C GLN A 283 -2.74 -8.09 -4.65
N ARG A 284 -3.14 -8.97 -3.71
CA ARG A 284 -4.52 -9.07 -3.21
C ARG A 284 -4.66 -8.48 -1.83
N LEU A 285 -5.77 -7.78 -1.54
CA LEU A 285 -5.96 -7.17 -0.22
C LEU A 285 -6.13 -8.23 0.88
N TRP A 286 -6.97 -9.24 0.68
CA TRP A 286 -7.28 -10.26 1.68
C TRP A 286 -6.05 -11.04 2.16
N THR A 287 -5.12 -11.33 1.24
CA THR A 287 -3.88 -12.04 1.56
C THR A 287 -2.94 -11.24 2.48
N LEU A 288 -3.11 -9.92 2.57
CA LEU A 288 -2.36 -9.06 3.49
C LEU A 288 -2.68 -9.40 4.95
N GLN A 289 -3.97 -9.56 5.25
CA GLN A 289 -4.45 -9.96 6.56
C GLN A 289 -3.96 -11.36 6.92
N GLU A 290 -4.11 -12.28 5.99
CA GLU A 290 -3.69 -13.67 6.16
C GLU A 290 -2.19 -13.72 6.49
N ALA A 291 -1.36 -12.92 5.81
CA ALA A 291 0.06 -12.80 6.12
C ALA A 291 0.34 -12.23 7.52
N TYR A 292 -0.25 -11.08 7.85
CA TYR A 292 0.02 -10.37 9.11
C TYR A 292 -0.38 -11.16 10.35
N LEU A 293 -1.51 -11.88 10.28
CA LEU A 293 -2.06 -12.65 11.39
C LEU A 293 -1.36 -14.01 11.59
N SER A 294 -0.72 -14.53 10.54
CA SER A 294 0.00 -15.80 10.61
C SER A 294 1.19 -15.75 11.56
N LYS A 295 1.34 -16.76 12.42
CA LYS A 295 2.52 -16.89 13.31
C LYS A 295 3.79 -17.33 12.59
N ARG A 296 3.65 -18.18 11.56
CA ARG A 296 4.72 -18.62 10.65
C ARG A 296 4.17 -18.70 9.23
N LEU A 297 4.95 -18.28 8.24
CA LEU A 297 4.53 -18.22 6.84
C LEU A 297 5.45 -19.09 5.98
N PHE A 298 4.84 -19.99 5.22
CA PHE A 298 5.54 -20.89 4.31
C PHE A 298 5.09 -20.64 2.88
N PHE A 299 6.02 -20.29 1.99
CA PHE A 299 5.74 -20.14 0.57
C PHE A 299 5.95 -21.48 -0.15
N LYS A 300 4.89 -22.01 -0.77
CA LYS A 300 5.01 -23.27 -1.50
C LYS A 300 5.62 -23.05 -2.88
N PHE A 301 6.81 -23.61 -3.08
CA PHE A 301 7.48 -23.72 -4.37
C PHE A 301 7.34 -25.13 -4.95
N GLN A 302 7.73 -25.29 -6.23
CA GLN A 302 7.71 -26.58 -6.92
C GLN A 302 8.47 -27.67 -6.13
N ASN A 303 9.61 -27.31 -5.53
CA ASN A 303 10.52 -28.26 -4.91
C ASN A 303 10.40 -28.36 -3.38
N THR A 304 9.86 -27.34 -2.70
CA THR A 304 9.83 -27.28 -1.23
C THR A 304 8.86 -26.19 -0.74
N SER A 305 8.57 -26.18 0.56
CA SER A 305 7.86 -25.11 1.25
C SER A 305 8.89 -24.26 2.00
N LEU A 306 9.12 -23.04 1.51
CA LEU A 306 10.12 -22.12 2.07
C LEU A 306 9.55 -21.36 3.27
N ASP A 307 10.19 -21.50 4.42
CA ASP A 307 9.93 -20.69 5.61
C ASP A 307 10.41 -19.23 5.40
N LEU A 308 9.50 -18.27 5.62
CA LEU A 308 9.80 -16.84 5.57
C LEU A 308 10.93 -16.46 6.53
N GLU A 309 10.93 -17.01 7.73
CA GLU A 309 11.95 -16.69 8.74
C GLU A 309 13.34 -17.19 8.28
N THR A 310 13.41 -18.38 7.67
CA THR A 310 14.66 -18.91 7.08
C THR A 310 15.16 -18.05 5.91
N LEU A 311 14.26 -17.53 5.05
CA LEU A 311 14.66 -16.60 3.98
C LEU A 311 15.27 -15.33 4.58
N GLU A 312 14.65 -14.79 5.62
CA GLU A 312 15.06 -13.53 6.26
C GLU A 312 16.34 -13.64 7.09
N GLU A 313 16.65 -14.80 7.67
CA GLU A 313 17.95 -15.09 8.28
C GLU A 313 19.11 -14.99 7.28
N SER A 314 18.85 -15.20 5.98
CA SER A 314 19.87 -15.05 4.93
C SER A 314 20.09 -13.60 4.47
N PHE A 315 19.19 -12.67 4.84
CA PHE A 315 19.26 -11.26 4.42
C PHE A 315 20.53 -10.54 4.87
N PRO A 316 21.03 -10.64 6.13
CA PRO A 316 22.25 -9.97 6.55
C PRO A 316 23.45 -10.32 5.66
N ARG A 317 23.59 -11.60 5.30
CA ARG A 317 24.65 -12.06 4.39
C ARG A 317 24.48 -11.49 2.98
N ALA A 318 23.24 -11.45 2.47
CA ALA A 318 22.94 -10.84 1.18
C ALA A 318 23.26 -9.34 1.16
N LYS A 319 22.99 -8.63 2.26
CA LYS A 319 23.30 -7.23 2.46
C LYS A 319 24.81 -6.97 2.60
N GLU A 320 25.51 -7.78 3.40
CA GLU A 320 26.95 -7.68 3.65
C GLU A 320 27.79 -7.90 2.40
N ASN A 321 27.29 -8.70 1.46
CA ASN A 321 27.92 -8.84 0.15
C ASN A 321 28.09 -7.49 -0.57
N ASN A 322 27.39 -6.41 -0.17
CA ASN A 322 27.63 -4.97 -0.49
C ASN A 322 27.91 -4.62 -1.97
N LEU A 323 27.67 -5.56 -2.88
CA LEU A 323 27.85 -5.41 -4.32
C LEU A 323 26.60 -4.80 -4.96
N SER A 324 25.51 -4.60 -4.18
CA SER A 324 24.19 -4.31 -4.72
C SER A 324 23.23 -3.78 -3.63
N ILE A 325 22.47 -2.72 -3.91
CA ILE A 325 21.32 -2.24 -3.09
C ILE A 325 20.06 -3.11 -3.27
N LEU A 326 20.10 -4.05 -4.22
CA LEU A 326 18.95 -4.83 -4.65
C LEU A 326 18.35 -5.73 -3.56
N PRO A 327 19.11 -6.32 -2.62
CA PRO A 327 18.50 -7.06 -1.51
C PRO A 327 17.54 -6.18 -0.68
N ASN A 328 17.85 -4.90 -0.49
CA ASN A 328 16.98 -3.98 0.24
C ASN A 328 15.70 -3.68 -0.56
N ALA A 329 15.83 -3.44 -1.87
CA ALA A 329 14.68 -3.21 -2.75
C ALA A 329 13.78 -4.46 -2.84
N ALA A 330 14.39 -5.65 -2.94
CA ALA A 330 13.69 -6.92 -2.98
C ALA A 330 12.95 -7.22 -1.67
N ARG A 331 13.49 -6.79 -0.52
CA ARG A 331 12.90 -6.98 0.83
C ARG A 331 11.65 -6.13 1.09
N ASN A 332 11.15 -5.38 0.12
CA ASN A 332 9.93 -4.57 0.29
C ASN A 332 8.69 -5.40 0.64
N TYR A 333 8.65 -6.69 0.26
CA TYR A 333 7.60 -7.61 0.70
C TYR A 333 7.56 -7.76 2.23
N PHE A 334 8.73 -7.84 2.88
CA PHE A 334 8.90 -7.98 4.33
C PHE A 334 8.56 -6.69 5.09
N HIS A 335 8.96 -5.53 4.53
CA HIS A 335 8.68 -4.22 5.12
C HIS A 335 7.20 -3.80 5.03
N SER A 336 6.40 -4.52 4.26
CA SER A 336 4.95 -4.34 4.12
C SER A 336 4.21 -5.22 5.13
N ILE A 337 4.37 -4.93 6.42
CA ILE A 337 3.77 -5.60 7.60
C ILE A 337 4.13 -7.07 7.88
N MET A 338 4.89 -7.75 7.01
CA MET A 338 5.34 -9.14 7.25
C MET A 338 6.58 -9.24 8.14
N GLY A 339 7.14 -8.11 8.57
CA GLY A 339 8.33 -8.03 9.41
C GLY A 339 8.08 -7.60 10.84
N THR A 340 8.70 -6.50 11.27
CA THR A 340 8.71 -6.06 12.68
C THR A 340 7.33 -5.88 13.30
N ALA A 341 6.35 -5.38 12.53
CA ALA A 341 4.97 -5.22 13.01
C ALA A 341 4.29 -6.56 13.30
N ARG A 342 4.54 -7.58 12.47
CA ARG A 342 4.06 -8.95 12.67
C ARG A 342 4.74 -9.60 13.86
N GLU A 343 6.06 -9.50 13.96
CA GLU A 343 6.83 -10.04 15.09
C GLU A 343 6.38 -9.43 16.43
N ALA A 344 6.18 -8.11 16.47
CA ALA A 344 5.64 -7.43 17.65
C ALA A 344 4.28 -8.00 18.06
N ARG A 345 3.37 -8.22 17.11
CA ARG A 345 2.06 -8.84 17.36
C ARG A 345 2.19 -10.28 17.87
N ILE A 346 3.02 -11.11 17.23
CA ILE A 346 3.23 -12.52 17.61
C ILE A 346 3.70 -12.61 19.07
N HIS A 347 4.61 -11.73 19.47
CA HIS A 347 5.15 -11.67 20.82
C HIS A 347 4.31 -10.83 21.79
N GLN A 348 3.09 -10.42 21.40
CA GLN A 348 2.20 -9.58 22.20
C GLN A 348 2.87 -8.30 22.72
N MET A 349 3.85 -7.80 21.98
CA MET A 349 4.46 -6.52 22.24
C MET A 349 3.48 -5.45 21.78
N THR A 350 3.23 -4.45 22.63
CA THR A 350 2.48 -3.28 22.18
C THR A 350 3.22 -2.66 20.99
N PRO A 351 2.52 -2.37 19.88
CA PRO A 351 3.11 -1.54 18.84
C PRO A 351 3.65 -0.30 19.51
N ARG A 352 4.96 -0.04 19.38
CA ARG A 352 5.61 1.10 20.07
C ARG A 352 4.99 2.44 19.67
N ASP A 353 4.23 2.46 18.57
CA ASP A 353 3.53 3.60 18.01
C ASP A 353 2.40 3.12 17.07
N GLY A 354 1.14 3.46 17.37
CA GLY A 354 -0.02 3.12 16.54
C GLY A 354 0.00 3.80 15.16
N VAL A 355 0.60 5.00 15.08
CA VAL A 355 0.78 5.75 13.82
C VAL A 355 1.62 4.93 12.83
N SER A 356 2.75 4.41 13.30
CA SER A 356 3.63 3.56 12.50
C SER A 356 2.94 2.30 11.97
N LEU A 357 2.01 1.70 12.74
CA LEU A 357 1.24 0.54 12.29
C LEU A 357 0.27 0.91 11.17
N ILE A 358 -0.53 1.96 11.33
CA ILE A 358 -1.48 2.42 10.30
C ILE A 358 -0.74 2.83 9.02
N ALA A 359 0.36 3.58 9.13
CA ALA A 359 1.18 3.95 7.98
C ALA A 359 1.76 2.72 7.25
N SER A 360 2.19 1.69 8.00
CA SER A 360 2.71 0.45 7.42
C SER A 360 1.62 -0.36 6.71
N ILE A 361 0.41 -0.42 7.27
CA ILE A 361 -0.73 -1.09 6.64
C ILE A 361 -1.14 -0.35 5.36
N TRP A 362 -1.24 0.98 5.40
CA TRP A 362 -1.53 1.77 4.21
C TRP A 362 -0.51 1.48 3.10
N LYS A 363 0.79 1.54 3.42
CA LYS A 363 1.87 1.24 2.45
C LYS A 363 1.76 -0.16 1.87
N ALA A 364 1.35 -1.15 2.68
CA ALA A 364 1.18 -2.53 2.25
C ALA A 364 -0.09 -2.76 1.42
N ALA A 365 -1.18 -2.04 1.72
CA ALA A 365 -2.46 -2.10 1.01
C ALA A 365 -2.42 -1.34 -0.33
N HIS A 366 -1.67 -0.25 -0.41
CA HIS A 366 -1.60 0.66 -1.56
C HIS A 366 -1.38 -0.02 -2.91
N TRP A 367 -0.58 -1.07 -2.95
CA TRP A 367 -0.26 -1.81 -4.17
C TRP A 367 -1.13 -3.04 -4.43
N ARG A 368 -2.17 -3.25 -3.61
CA ARG A 368 -3.05 -4.41 -3.67
C ARG A 368 -4.38 -4.07 -4.34
N SER A 369 -5.14 -5.11 -4.62
CA SER A 369 -6.43 -5.04 -5.31
C SER A 369 -7.45 -5.98 -4.66
N THR A 370 -8.72 -5.70 -4.91
CA THR A 370 -9.85 -6.54 -4.52
C THR A 370 -10.80 -6.65 -5.70
N SER A 371 -11.45 -7.80 -5.87
CA SER A 371 -12.46 -8.01 -6.92
C SER A 371 -13.72 -7.16 -6.70
N ARG A 372 -14.04 -6.86 -5.45
CA ARG A 372 -15.16 -6.00 -5.06
C ARG A 372 -14.64 -4.87 -4.19
N LYS A 373 -14.74 -3.61 -4.65
CA LYS A 373 -14.24 -2.42 -3.92
C LYS A 373 -14.90 -2.28 -2.54
N GLN A 374 -16.17 -2.67 -2.40
CA GLN A 374 -16.90 -2.62 -1.13
C GLN A 374 -16.26 -3.46 -0.01
N HIS A 375 -15.43 -4.45 -0.37
CA HIS A 375 -14.76 -5.33 0.60
C HIS A 375 -13.54 -4.68 1.24
N GLU A 376 -13.07 -3.55 0.72
CA GLU A 376 -11.85 -2.89 1.18
C GLU A 376 -11.92 -2.50 2.67
N ALA A 377 -12.95 -1.74 3.05
CA ALA A 377 -13.11 -1.27 4.42
C ALA A 377 -13.21 -2.43 5.42
N VAL A 378 -13.89 -3.52 5.03
CA VAL A 378 -14.09 -4.71 5.86
C VAL A 378 -12.79 -5.47 6.06
N ALA A 379 -12.00 -5.66 4.99
CA ALA A 379 -10.72 -6.33 5.08
C ALA A 379 -9.74 -5.56 5.98
N ILE A 380 -9.68 -4.22 5.84
CA ILE A 380 -8.82 -3.38 6.69
C ILE A 380 -9.31 -3.37 8.14
N ALA A 381 -10.62 -3.27 8.37
CA ALA A 381 -11.21 -3.34 9.71
C ALA A 381 -10.94 -4.68 10.40
N THR A 382 -10.98 -5.78 9.64
CA THR A 382 -10.70 -7.14 10.16
C THR A 382 -9.21 -7.30 10.46
N LEU A 383 -8.32 -6.79 9.60
CA LEU A 383 -6.87 -6.76 9.84
C LEU A 383 -6.49 -6.01 11.12
N LEU A 384 -7.19 -4.92 11.42
CA LEU A 384 -6.99 -4.06 12.60
C LEU A 384 -7.79 -4.49 13.83
N ASP A 385 -8.49 -5.63 13.77
CA ASP A 385 -9.36 -6.13 14.85
C ASP A 385 -10.40 -5.09 15.35
N LEU A 386 -10.90 -4.24 14.44
CA LEU A 386 -11.91 -3.20 14.75
C LEU A 386 -13.32 -3.79 14.87
N ASN A 387 -13.50 -5.05 14.47
CA ASN A 387 -14.79 -5.74 14.39
C ASN A 387 -15.21 -6.44 15.71
N SER A 388 -14.34 -6.42 16.73
CA SER A 388 -14.58 -7.06 18.03
C SER A 388 -15.61 -6.36 18.91
N GLY A 389 -16.12 -5.19 18.49
CA GLY A 389 -17.12 -4.40 19.22
C GLY A 389 -18.53 -4.43 18.60
N SER A 390 -19.57 -4.28 19.43
CA SER A 390 -20.97 -4.13 19.02
C SER A 390 -21.33 -2.75 18.45
N SER A 391 -20.36 -2.01 17.91
CA SER A 391 -20.59 -0.67 17.39
C SER A 391 -21.46 -0.73 16.12
N THR A 392 -22.29 0.30 15.95
CA THR A 392 -23.13 0.46 14.75
C THR A 392 -22.27 0.55 13.49
N MET A 393 -21.09 1.17 13.59
CA MET A 393 -20.10 1.28 12.52
C MET A 393 -19.52 -0.08 12.11
N ALA A 394 -19.09 -0.92 13.07
CA ALA A 394 -18.60 -2.27 12.78
C ALA A 394 -19.71 -3.14 12.16
N SER A 395 -20.95 -3.00 12.65
CA SER A 395 -22.11 -3.69 12.09
C SER A 395 -22.38 -3.29 10.63
N PHE A 396 -22.30 -1.99 10.32
CA PHE A 396 -22.47 -1.46 8.97
C PHE A 396 -21.43 -1.98 7.97
N LEU A 397 -20.16 -2.04 8.37
CA LEU A 397 -19.09 -2.59 7.54
C LEU A 397 -19.38 -4.06 7.21
N ASN A 398 -19.71 -4.86 8.23
CA ASN A 398 -20.02 -6.28 8.07
C ASN A 398 -21.28 -6.55 7.23
N GLU A 399 -22.29 -5.68 7.28
CA GLU A 399 -23.47 -5.76 6.41
C GLU A 399 -23.13 -5.48 4.95
N THR A 400 -22.27 -4.50 4.69
CA THR A 400 -21.85 -4.10 3.34
C THR A 400 -21.17 -5.26 2.60
N TYR A 401 -20.40 -6.09 3.31
CA TYR A 401 -19.82 -7.30 2.76
C TYR A 401 -20.87 -8.29 2.23
N VAL A 402 -21.92 -8.55 3.00
CA VAL A 402 -22.94 -9.57 2.68
C VAL A 402 -23.85 -9.12 1.55
N THR A 403 -24.11 -7.82 1.46
CA THR A 403 -24.85 -7.22 0.34
C THR A 403 -24.02 -7.13 -0.95
N GLY A 404 -22.77 -7.60 -0.99
CA GLY A 404 -21.89 -7.49 -2.17
C GLY A 404 -22.41 -8.16 -3.45
N ASP A 405 -23.55 -8.86 -3.42
CA ASP A 405 -24.28 -9.32 -4.61
C ASP A 405 -25.16 -8.22 -5.24
N GLU A 406 -25.31 -7.07 -4.59
CA GLU A 406 -26.02 -5.88 -5.08
C GLU A 406 -25.12 -5.00 -5.96
N GLU A 407 -25.75 -4.15 -6.78
CA GLU A 407 -25.06 -3.20 -7.66
C GLU A 407 -24.13 -2.26 -6.86
N PHE A 408 -22.99 -1.90 -7.45
CA PHE A 408 -22.00 -1.06 -6.77
C PHE A 408 -22.56 0.32 -6.44
N ASN A 409 -22.62 0.65 -5.15
CA ASN A 409 -23.08 1.94 -4.65
C ASN A 409 -21.90 2.76 -4.09
N THR A 410 -21.49 3.79 -4.83
CA THR A 410 -20.38 4.68 -4.46
C THR A 410 -20.59 5.38 -3.12
N ALA A 411 -21.82 5.83 -2.82
CA ALA A 411 -22.11 6.53 -1.58
C ALA A 411 -21.95 5.61 -0.36
N LYS A 412 -22.48 4.38 -0.44
CA LYS A 412 -22.33 3.36 0.61
C LYS A 412 -20.86 2.96 0.81
N TYR A 413 -20.09 2.88 -0.27
CA TYR A 413 -18.65 2.63 -0.20
C TYR A 413 -17.90 3.78 0.48
N HIS A 414 -18.16 5.03 0.12
CA HIS A 414 -17.56 6.20 0.77
C HIS A 414 -17.92 6.25 2.26
N GLU A 415 -19.18 5.99 2.61
CA GLU A 415 -19.62 5.89 4.01
C GLU A 415 -18.88 4.79 4.77
N SER A 416 -18.63 3.64 4.14
CA SER A 416 -17.82 2.57 4.73
C SER A 416 -16.39 3.04 5.03
N MET A 417 -15.77 3.78 4.10
CA MET A 417 -14.41 4.31 4.29
C MET A 417 -14.35 5.39 5.38
N LYS A 418 -15.37 6.24 5.49
CA LYS A 418 -15.51 7.17 6.63
C LYS A 418 -15.64 6.42 7.95
N ASN A 419 -16.51 5.41 8.01
CA ASN A 419 -16.72 4.61 9.22
C ASN A 419 -15.45 3.86 9.64
N LEU A 420 -14.63 3.40 8.67
CA LEU A 420 -13.32 2.83 8.96
C LEU A 420 -12.40 3.84 9.66
N TRP A 421 -12.27 5.06 9.14
CA TRP A 421 -11.44 6.10 9.77
C TRP A 421 -11.94 6.47 11.17
N ALA A 422 -13.25 6.57 11.35
CA ALA A 422 -13.85 6.81 12.67
C ALA A 422 -13.58 5.65 13.64
N LEU A 423 -13.70 4.39 13.21
CA LEU A 423 -13.37 3.22 14.04
C LEU A 423 -11.89 3.21 14.46
N ILE A 424 -10.98 3.56 13.54
CA ILE A 424 -9.55 3.67 13.87
C ILE A 424 -9.35 4.71 14.98
N HIS A 425 -10.02 5.87 14.90
CA HIS A 425 -9.94 6.90 15.93
C HIS A 425 -10.53 6.44 17.27
N ASP A 426 -11.68 5.77 17.25
CA ASP A 426 -12.38 5.31 18.46
C ASP A 426 -11.60 4.22 19.21
N VAL A 427 -11.05 3.25 18.47
CA VAL A 427 -10.32 2.10 19.05
C VAL A 427 -8.87 2.47 19.35
N TYR A 428 -8.23 3.27 18.49
CA TYR A 428 -6.83 3.68 18.60
C TYR A 428 -6.67 5.21 18.52
N PRO A 429 -7.14 5.98 19.53
CA PRO A 429 -7.03 7.43 19.54
C PRO A 429 -5.60 7.91 19.28
N GLY A 430 -5.45 8.93 18.43
CA GLY A 430 -4.14 9.47 18.08
C GLY A 430 -3.30 8.67 17.09
N SER A 431 -3.79 7.52 16.61
CA SER A 431 -3.03 6.62 15.73
C SER A 431 -3.20 6.90 14.24
N ILE A 432 -4.04 7.85 13.84
CA ILE A 432 -4.15 8.26 12.43
C ILE A 432 -2.89 9.08 12.09
N PRO A 433 -2.05 8.67 11.12
CA PRO A 433 -0.86 9.42 10.76
C PRO A 433 -1.21 10.81 10.24
N ALA A 434 -0.62 11.86 10.82
CA ALA A 434 -0.86 13.24 10.36
C ALA A 434 -0.53 13.41 8.87
N GLY A 435 0.49 12.71 8.37
CA GLY A 435 0.89 12.75 6.97
C GLY A 435 -0.15 12.22 5.96
N VAL A 436 -1.23 11.58 6.43
CA VAL A 436 -2.34 11.12 5.57
C VAL A 436 -2.93 12.25 4.74
N VAL A 437 -2.85 13.49 5.22
CA VAL A 437 -3.35 14.68 4.51
C VAL A 437 -2.59 14.92 3.18
N PHE A 438 -1.35 14.48 3.06
CA PHE A 438 -0.53 14.65 1.84
C PHE A 438 -0.72 13.54 0.79
N LEU A 439 -1.48 12.51 1.12
CA LEU A 439 -1.75 11.39 0.21
C LEU A 439 -2.45 11.85 -1.08
N PRO A 440 -2.25 11.11 -2.18
CA PRO A 440 -2.88 11.45 -3.45
C PRO A 440 -4.41 11.30 -3.43
N PRO A 441 -5.12 12.06 -4.26
CA PRO A 441 -6.57 11.91 -4.49
C PRO A 441 -6.91 10.55 -5.16
N PRO A 442 -8.20 10.16 -5.21
CA PRO A 442 -9.39 10.91 -4.79
C PRO A 442 -9.58 10.95 -3.28
N ARG A 443 -10.26 11.98 -2.77
CA ARG A 443 -10.59 12.17 -1.34
C ARG A 443 -12.09 12.08 -1.08
N LEU A 444 -12.48 11.75 0.15
CA LEU A 444 -13.89 11.66 0.52
C LEU A 444 -14.54 13.06 0.49
N SER A 445 -15.70 13.20 -0.15
CA SER A 445 -16.40 14.49 -0.25
C SER A 445 -17.27 14.84 0.98
N MET A 446 -17.25 14.01 2.02
CA MET A 446 -18.06 14.21 3.23
C MET A 446 -17.44 15.26 4.15
N ASP A 447 -18.28 16.11 4.77
CA ASP A 447 -17.80 17.15 5.68
C ASP A 447 -16.98 16.55 6.83
N GLY A 448 -15.79 17.13 7.06
CA GLY A 448 -14.80 16.65 8.03
C GLY A 448 -13.90 15.50 7.56
N PHE A 449 -14.04 15.00 6.33
CA PHE A 449 -13.27 13.86 5.80
C PHE A 449 -12.62 14.12 4.43
N GLY A 450 -12.65 15.34 3.91
CA GLY A 450 -11.96 15.78 2.69
C GLY A 450 -10.44 15.73 2.75
N TRP A 451 -9.85 15.44 3.91
CA TRP A 451 -8.44 15.04 4.03
C TRP A 451 -8.21 13.55 3.70
N ALA A 452 -9.22 12.69 3.87
CA ALA A 452 -9.06 11.25 3.84
C ALA A 452 -9.19 10.69 2.41
N PRO A 453 -8.32 9.74 2.00
CA PRO A 453 -8.42 9.12 0.69
C PRO A 453 -9.70 8.26 0.57
N VAL A 454 -10.28 8.21 -0.64
CA VAL A 454 -11.45 7.34 -0.91
C VAL A 454 -11.11 5.86 -0.88
N SER A 455 -9.83 5.52 -1.08
CA SER A 455 -9.33 4.15 -1.10
C SER A 455 -7.87 4.11 -0.65
N TRP A 456 -7.52 3.07 0.08
CA TRP A 456 -6.16 2.67 0.44
C TRP A 456 -5.53 1.80 -0.65
N LEU A 457 -6.23 1.52 -1.75
CA LEU A 457 -5.78 0.68 -2.87
C LEU A 457 -5.51 1.51 -4.15
N SER A 458 -5.21 2.81 -4.02
CA SER A 458 -5.14 3.70 -5.17
C SER A 458 -4.05 3.30 -6.16
N GLY A 459 -2.96 2.67 -5.70
CA GLY A 459 -1.92 2.11 -6.56
C GLY A 459 -1.23 3.15 -7.43
N GLN A 460 -1.34 4.43 -7.08
CA GLN A 460 -0.69 5.54 -7.74
C GLN A 460 0.75 5.69 -7.23
N THR A 461 1.65 6.21 -8.05
CA THR A 461 2.97 6.61 -7.57
C THR A 461 2.80 7.68 -6.49
N SER A 462 3.26 7.39 -5.27
CA SER A 462 3.32 8.39 -4.22
C SER A 462 4.65 9.10 -4.32
N ASP A 463 4.62 10.39 -4.64
CA ASP A 463 5.81 11.21 -4.91
C ASP A 463 6.71 11.34 -3.68
N ASP A 464 6.16 11.25 -2.46
CA ASP A 464 6.90 10.99 -1.22
C ASP A 464 6.00 10.41 -0.11
N LEU A 465 6.36 9.27 0.47
CA LEU A 465 5.64 8.67 1.62
C LEU A 465 6.23 9.06 2.98
N GLN A 466 7.34 9.81 3.01
CA GLN A 466 7.96 10.25 4.27
C GLN A 466 6.98 10.91 5.25
N PRO A 467 6.04 11.77 4.82
CA PRO A 467 5.11 12.40 5.76
C PRO A 467 4.27 11.40 6.57
N LEU A 468 3.93 10.23 6.01
CA LEU A 468 3.17 9.20 6.74
C LEU A 468 3.94 8.61 7.92
N PHE A 469 5.27 8.54 7.80
CA PHE A 469 6.16 7.94 8.81
C PHE A 469 6.88 8.99 9.65
N ALA A 470 6.59 10.28 9.42
CA ALA A 470 7.14 11.37 10.21
C ALA A 470 6.59 11.34 11.63
N GLN A 471 7.47 11.55 12.61
CA GLN A 471 7.06 11.68 14.00
C GLN A 471 6.31 13.00 14.18
N ASN A 472 4.99 12.90 14.32
CA ASN A 472 4.10 14.00 14.57
C ASN A 472 3.37 13.80 15.90
N PRO A 473 2.86 14.87 16.53
CA PRO A 473 1.95 14.74 17.66
C PRO A 473 0.72 13.89 17.30
N PRO A 474 0.10 13.22 18.29
CA PRO A 474 -1.12 12.44 18.07
C PRO A 474 -2.22 13.28 17.44
N THR A 475 -2.86 12.76 16.40
CA THR A 475 -3.96 13.45 15.70
C THR A 475 -5.28 13.34 16.46
N GLN A 476 -6.18 14.28 16.22
CA GLN A 476 -7.55 14.24 16.76
C GLN A 476 -8.55 14.36 15.62
N LEU A 477 -9.55 13.47 15.58
CA LEU A 477 -10.64 13.52 14.60
C LEU A 477 -11.90 14.02 15.29
N ASP A 478 -12.52 15.06 14.76
CA ASP A 478 -13.83 15.53 15.20
C ASP A 478 -14.70 16.00 14.01
N GLN A 479 -15.86 16.59 14.30
CA GLN A 479 -16.77 17.15 13.29
C GLN A 479 -16.15 18.26 12.42
N ASN A 480 -15.04 18.85 12.83
CA ASN A 480 -14.34 19.91 12.11
C ASN A 480 -13.26 19.40 11.17
N GLY A 481 -12.91 18.10 11.21
CA GLY A 481 -11.87 17.50 10.39
C GLY A 481 -10.82 16.77 11.21
N LEU A 482 -9.68 16.47 10.57
CA LEU A 482 -8.50 15.93 11.25
C LEU A 482 -7.62 17.09 11.73
N LEU A 483 -7.37 17.14 13.03
CA LEU A 483 -6.42 18.06 13.64
C LEU A 483 -5.00 17.51 13.46
N VAL A 484 -4.17 18.28 12.75
CA VAL A 484 -2.75 17.98 12.51
C VAL A 484 -1.87 19.15 12.89
N GLU A 485 -0.60 18.88 13.18
CA GLU A 485 0.44 19.88 13.45
C GLU A 485 1.49 19.82 12.33
N PHE A 486 1.59 20.90 11.56
CA PHE A 486 2.54 21.02 10.46
C PHE A 486 2.98 22.47 10.28
N PRO A 487 4.21 22.71 9.83
CA PRO A 487 4.60 24.03 9.37
C PRO A 487 3.93 24.38 8.05
N GLY A 488 4.00 25.66 7.69
CA GLY A 488 3.37 26.15 6.47
C GLY A 488 3.65 27.62 6.20
N PHE A 489 3.06 28.14 5.12
CA PHE A 489 3.13 29.54 4.73
C PHE A 489 1.71 30.10 4.65
N LEU A 490 1.39 31.11 5.45
CA LEU A 490 0.22 31.94 5.23
C LEU A 490 0.53 32.90 4.08
N LEU A 491 -0.34 32.94 3.07
CA LEU A 491 -0.13 33.75 1.87
C LEU A 491 -0.88 35.07 2.00
N HIS A 492 -0.10 36.15 2.04
CA HIS A 492 -0.60 37.52 2.02
C HIS A 492 -0.48 38.04 0.59
N CYS A 493 -1.61 38.28 -0.07
CA CYS A 493 -1.65 38.63 -1.49
C CYS A 493 -2.42 39.92 -1.74
N THR A 494 -1.95 40.72 -2.70
CA THR A 494 -2.75 41.80 -3.30
C THR A 494 -3.79 41.22 -4.26
N SER A 495 -4.72 42.04 -4.77
CA SER A 495 -5.73 41.59 -5.74
C SER A 495 -5.12 41.00 -7.02
N ALA A 496 -3.91 41.43 -7.39
CA ALA A 496 -3.18 40.86 -8.52
C ALA A 496 -2.46 39.55 -8.17
N GLY A 497 -1.84 39.44 -6.99
CA GLY A 497 -1.33 38.17 -6.50
C GLY A 497 -2.41 37.09 -6.39
N LYS A 498 -3.67 37.47 -6.11
CA LYS A 498 -4.81 36.53 -6.18
C LYS A 498 -5.06 35.97 -7.59
N ARG A 499 -4.80 36.75 -8.65
CA ARG A 499 -4.88 36.25 -10.04
C ARG A 499 -3.78 35.25 -10.34
N GLU A 500 -2.58 35.45 -9.81
CA GLU A 500 -1.50 34.46 -9.91
C GLU A 500 -1.83 33.15 -9.19
N LEU A 501 -2.46 33.23 -8.00
CA LEU A 501 -2.97 32.03 -7.32
C LEU A 501 -4.06 31.30 -8.13
N GLN A 502 -4.89 32.03 -8.88
CA GLN A 502 -5.86 31.43 -9.80
C GLN A 502 -5.15 30.72 -10.95
N HIS A 503 -4.17 31.36 -11.59
CA HIS A 503 -3.36 30.73 -12.64
C HIS A 503 -2.61 29.49 -12.13
N LEU A 504 -2.13 29.50 -10.88
CA LEU A 504 -1.57 28.31 -10.23
C LEU A 504 -2.60 27.18 -10.14
N SER A 505 -3.83 27.49 -9.73
CA SER A 505 -4.91 26.49 -9.61
C SER A 505 -5.31 25.91 -10.96
N GLU A 506 -5.21 26.71 -12.02
CA GLU A 506 -5.43 26.30 -13.42
C GLU A 506 -4.22 25.58 -14.03
N GLY A 507 -3.09 25.52 -13.31
CA GLY A 507 -1.85 24.90 -13.78
C GLY A 507 -1.15 25.70 -14.90
N ILE A 508 -1.47 26.98 -15.04
CA ILE A 508 -0.94 27.84 -16.09
C ILE A 508 0.45 28.38 -15.72
N SER A 509 0.69 28.62 -14.43
CA SER A 509 1.93 29.21 -13.95
C SER A 509 2.38 28.63 -12.62
N GLU A 510 3.68 28.72 -12.38
CA GLU A 510 4.27 28.55 -11.06
C GLU A 510 4.26 29.89 -10.33
N ILE A 511 4.23 29.86 -9.00
CA ILE A 511 4.34 31.08 -8.18
C ILE A 511 5.67 31.09 -7.45
N CYS A 512 6.23 32.27 -7.29
CA CYS A 512 7.42 32.52 -6.49
C CYS A 512 7.09 33.55 -5.42
N PHE A 513 7.42 33.26 -4.16
CA PHE A 513 7.22 34.23 -3.08
C PHE A 513 8.39 34.23 -2.09
N PRO A 514 8.71 35.39 -1.51
CA PRO A 514 9.65 35.47 -0.41
C PRO A 514 8.96 35.12 0.91
N TYR A 515 9.75 34.59 1.84
CA TYR A 515 9.34 34.46 3.23
C TYR A 515 10.06 35.50 4.11
N GLY A 516 9.28 36.23 4.92
CA GLY A 516 9.79 37.14 5.94
C GLY A 516 10.25 38.51 5.41
N SER A 517 10.50 39.45 6.32
CA SER A 517 10.77 40.86 5.99
C SER A 517 12.15 41.14 5.39
N ASN A 518 13.06 40.16 5.39
CA ASN A 518 14.41 40.32 4.86
C ASN A 518 14.54 39.89 3.38
N LEU A 519 13.50 39.26 2.81
CA LEU A 519 13.44 38.78 1.43
C LEU A 519 14.64 37.89 1.02
N LEU A 520 15.30 37.24 1.99
CA LEU A 520 16.53 36.47 1.73
C LEU A 520 16.24 35.05 1.23
N GLU A 521 15.06 34.52 1.55
CA GLU A 521 14.66 33.15 1.19
C GLU A 521 13.41 33.19 0.33
N TRP A 522 13.46 32.45 -0.77
CA TRP A 522 12.40 32.39 -1.78
C TRP A 522 11.96 30.95 -1.97
N TYR A 523 10.66 30.79 -2.20
CA TYR A 523 10.03 29.52 -2.47
C TYR A 523 9.35 29.56 -3.82
N GLN A 524 9.53 28.48 -4.57
CA GLN A 524 8.85 28.25 -5.83
C GLN A 524 7.83 27.13 -5.63
N VAL A 525 6.62 27.38 -6.11
CA VAL A 525 5.48 26.49 -5.91
C VAL A 525 4.78 26.27 -7.25
N ARG A 526 4.58 25.01 -7.60
CA ARG A 526 3.82 24.61 -8.78
C ARG A 526 2.76 23.59 -8.41
N LYS A 527 1.66 23.59 -9.16
CA LYS A 527 0.61 22.59 -9.01
C LYS A 527 1.14 21.21 -9.39
N LEU A 528 0.79 20.19 -8.62
CA LEU A 528 1.08 18.80 -8.96
C LEU A 528 -0.01 18.29 -9.93
N PHE A 529 0.37 17.97 -11.17
CA PHE A 529 -0.55 17.51 -12.22
C PHE A 529 -0.84 16.01 -12.12
N GLY A 530 -2.03 15.57 -12.54
CA GLY A 530 -2.46 14.16 -12.49
C GLY A 530 -3.38 13.81 -11.31
N ASP A 531 -3.74 14.81 -10.51
CA ASP A 531 -4.59 14.73 -9.32
C ASP A 531 -6.03 15.23 -9.54
N ASP A 532 -6.36 15.56 -10.79
CA ASP A 532 -7.36 16.56 -11.16
C ASP A 532 -8.84 16.19 -10.90
N GLU A 533 -9.15 15.05 -10.28
CA GLU A 533 -10.54 14.56 -10.19
C GLU A 533 -11.45 15.37 -9.25
N ASN A 534 -10.94 16.31 -8.43
CA ASN A 534 -11.77 17.17 -7.57
C ASN A 534 -11.13 18.55 -7.24
N ASP A 535 -10.26 19.07 -8.10
CA ASP A 535 -9.60 20.35 -7.79
C ASP A 535 -10.60 21.49 -7.67
N ILE A 536 -10.59 22.15 -6.53
CA ILE A 536 -11.41 23.34 -6.29
C ILE A 536 -10.60 24.55 -6.73
N THR A 537 -11.06 25.22 -7.79
CA THR A 537 -10.47 26.46 -8.28
C THR A 537 -10.46 27.53 -7.19
N VAL A 538 -9.36 28.28 -7.11
CA VAL A 538 -9.19 29.43 -6.21
C VAL A 538 -10.31 30.43 -6.45
N ARG A 539 -11.07 30.74 -5.39
CA ARG A 539 -12.23 31.64 -5.48
C ARG A 539 -11.76 33.07 -5.78
N SER A 540 -12.51 33.78 -6.60
CA SER A 540 -12.32 35.21 -6.90
C SER A 540 -12.74 36.15 -5.76
N ASP A 541 -13.13 35.61 -4.61
CA ASP A 541 -13.57 36.39 -3.45
C ASP A 541 -12.38 37.15 -2.81
N GLU A 542 -12.54 38.46 -2.62
CA GLU A 542 -11.54 39.31 -1.97
C GLU A 542 -11.30 38.94 -0.50
N THR A 543 -12.22 38.22 0.14
CA THR A 543 -12.12 37.81 1.55
C THR A 543 -11.45 36.46 1.80
N ALA A 544 -11.25 35.65 0.74
CA ALA A 544 -10.61 34.35 0.87
C ALA A 544 -9.11 34.48 1.20
N ASN A 545 -8.67 33.71 2.19
CA ASN A 545 -7.27 33.60 2.63
C ASN A 545 -6.72 32.22 2.28
N TYR A 546 -5.47 32.16 1.84
CA TYR A 546 -4.83 30.93 1.37
C TYR A 546 -3.58 30.63 2.19
N ALA A 547 -3.24 29.35 2.29
CA ALA A 547 -2.00 28.89 2.91
C ALA A 547 -1.43 27.68 2.18
N ILE A 548 -0.15 27.42 2.42
CA ILE A 548 0.54 26.22 1.97
C ILE A 548 0.99 25.45 3.20
N ILE A 549 0.51 24.22 3.38
CA ILE A 549 0.97 23.33 4.45
C ILE A 549 2.10 22.46 3.89
N VAL A 550 3.22 22.34 4.62
CA VAL A 550 4.39 21.56 4.19
C VAL A 550 4.78 20.54 5.26
N PRO A 551 5.37 19.39 4.87
CA PRO A 551 5.69 18.32 5.81
C PRO A 551 6.87 18.65 6.75
N GLN A 552 7.70 19.65 6.41
CA GLN A 552 8.85 20.07 7.20
C GLN A 552 9.09 21.58 7.11
N GLU A 553 9.63 22.15 8.19
CA GLU A 553 9.78 23.60 8.43
C GLU A 553 10.57 24.34 7.34
N GLN A 554 11.49 23.64 6.69
CA GLN A 554 12.27 24.17 5.59
C GLN A 554 12.24 23.14 4.46
N PRO A 555 11.43 23.38 3.42
CA PRO A 555 11.53 22.63 2.17
C PRO A 555 12.96 22.63 1.67
N ARG A 556 13.43 21.48 1.18
CA ARG A 556 14.78 21.35 0.61
C ARG A 556 14.88 22.08 -0.73
N THR A 557 16.07 22.08 -1.31
CA THR A 557 16.29 22.44 -2.71
C THR A 557 15.60 21.49 -3.69
N ILE A 558 15.27 20.29 -3.22
CA ILE A 558 14.49 19.29 -3.95
C ILE A 558 13.01 19.59 -3.72
N GLU A 559 12.18 19.36 -4.74
CA GLU A 559 10.73 19.54 -4.65
C GLU A 559 10.12 18.59 -3.61
N GLU A 560 9.26 19.13 -2.76
CA GLU A 560 8.52 18.39 -1.73
C GLU A 560 7.02 18.60 -1.91
N VAL A 561 6.22 17.57 -1.59
CA VAL A 561 4.76 17.65 -1.68
C VAL A 561 4.22 18.48 -0.52
N GLY A 562 3.48 19.54 -0.84
CA GLY A 562 2.69 20.36 0.07
C GLY A 562 1.20 20.37 -0.28
N LEU A 563 0.40 21.02 0.56
CA LEU A 563 -1.03 21.23 0.33
C LEU A 563 -1.30 22.72 0.14
N PHE A 564 -1.94 23.08 -0.96
CA PHE A 564 -2.52 24.40 -1.13
C PHE A 564 -3.94 24.40 -0.56
N VAL A 565 -4.19 25.24 0.44
CA VAL A 565 -5.42 25.22 1.24
C VAL A 565 -6.10 26.58 1.32
N GLU A 566 -7.43 26.56 1.41
CA GLU A 566 -8.24 27.75 1.72
C GLU A 566 -8.53 27.80 3.23
N ILE A 567 -8.21 28.91 3.87
CA ILE A 567 -8.54 29.15 5.28
C ILE A 567 -10.00 29.57 5.39
N ARG A 568 -10.83 28.69 5.94
CA ARG A 568 -12.28 28.89 6.12
C ARG A 568 -12.61 29.67 7.39
N ARG A 569 -11.81 29.46 8.44
CA ARG A 569 -12.02 30.04 9.77
C ARG A 569 -10.71 30.02 10.54
N ASP A 570 -10.42 31.08 11.29
CA ASP A 570 -9.38 31.12 12.30
C ASP A 570 -10.01 31.11 13.71
N GLN A 571 -9.45 30.29 14.61
CA GLN A 571 -9.92 30.18 15.98
C GLN A 571 -8.77 30.51 16.93
N LEU A 572 -8.97 31.52 17.79
CA LEU A 572 -8.01 31.85 18.83
C LEU A 572 -8.19 30.90 20.02
N GLN A 573 -7.15 30.15 20.36
CA GLN A 573 -7.10 29.30 21.55
C GLN A 573 -6.22 29.96 22.61
N ARG A 574 -6.75 30.10 23.83
CA ARG A 574 -5.99 30.59 24.98
C ARG A 574 -5.73 29.43 25.91
N SER A 575 -4.47 29.18 26.25
CA SER A 575 -4.13 28.24 27.30
C SER A 575 -4.45 28.87 28.66
N LEU A 576 -5.04 28.10 29.58
CA LEU A 576 -5.22 28.53 30.98
C LEU A 576 -3.90 28.48 31.77
N GLU A 577 -2.93 27.70 31.28
CA GLU A 577 -1.64 27.45 31.93
C GLU A 577 -0.52 28.36 31.39
N SER A 578 -0.73 29.02 30.24
CA SER A 578 0.22 29.97 29.68
C SER A 578 -0.48 31.19 29.07
N SER A 579 0.16 32.36 29.16
CA SER A 579 -0.31 33.59 28.48
C SER A 579 -0.21 33.55 26.95
N ARG A 580 0.17 32.39 26.37
CA ARG A 580 0.30 32.21 24.93
C ARG A 580 -1.07 31.99 24.30
N THR A 581 -1.38 32.81 23.31
CA THR A 581 -2.51 32.62 22.40
C THR A 581 -2.03 31.87 21.17
N SER A 582 -2.57 30.68 20.91
CA SER A 582 -2.33 29.95 19.65
C SER A 582 -3.51 30.17 18.71
N ARG A 583 -3.26 30.20 17.40
CA ARG A 583 -4.32 30.19 16.38
C ARG A 583 -4.48 28.77 15.86
N ILE A 584 -5.72 28.32 15.68
CA ILE A 584 -6.04 27.08 14.97
C ILE A 584 -6.75 27.48 13.69
N PHE A 585 -6.26 27.03 12.55
CA PHE A 585 -6.88 27.31 11.25
C PHE A 585 -7.74 26.12 10.83
N HIS A 586 -8.98 26.38 10.44
CA HIS A 586 -9.83 25.42 9.75
C HIS A 586 -9.64 25.64 8.26
N VAL A 587 -9.19 24.60 7.56
CA VAL A 587 -8.76 24.70 6.17
C VAL A 587 -9.45 23.65 5.31
N SER A 588 -9.69 23.97 4.05
CA SER A 588 -10.10 23.00 3.03
C SER A 588 -8.96 22.80 2.05
N ILE A 589 -8.63 21.54 1.73
CA ILE A 589 -7.63 21.25 0.69
C ILE A 589 -8.21 21.66 -0.67
N LEU A 590 -7.45 22.44 -1.44
CA LEU A 590 -7.81 22.77 -2.82
C LEU A 590 -7.13 21.81 -3.80
N PHE A 591 -5.81 21.66 -3.69
CA PHE A 591 -5.00 20.76 -4.52
C PHE A 591 -3.60 20.53 -3.88
N ARG A 592 -2.86 19.53 -4.37
CA ARG A 592 -1.47 19.29 -3.96
C ARG A 592 -0.51 20.15 -4.79
N VAL A 593 0.59 20.57 -4.17
CA VAL A 593 1.62 21.39 -4.79
C VAL A 593 3.00 20.79 -4.57
N LEU A 594 3.94 21.11 -5.45
CA LEU A 594 5.36 20.87 -5.24
C LEU A 594 6.01 22.18 -4.83
N VAL A 595 6.71 22.14 -3.69
CA VAL A 595 7.36 23.28 -3.06
C VAL A 595 8.85 23.03 -3.04
N ARG A 596 9.65 23.98 -3.53
CA ARG A 596 11.11 23.94 -3.40
C ARG A 596 11.66 25.28 -2.92
N ARG A 597 12.75 25.22 -2.19
CA ARG A 597 13.51 26.39 -1.79
C ARG A 597 14.47 26.80 -2.92
N ASP A 598 14.38 28.05 -3.35
CA ASP A 598 15.31 28.61 -4.34
C ASP A 598 16.58 29.12 -3.63
N LEU A 599 17.73 28.54 -4.00
CA LEU A 599 19.06 28.92 -3.51
C LEU A 599 19.90 29.68 -4.56
N GLY A 600 19.34 29.97 -5.74
CA GLY A 600 20.08 30.46 -6.92
C GLY A 600 20.08 31.98 -7.17
N ASN A 601 20.88 32.39 -8.17
CA ASN A 601 21.10 33.78 -8.63
C ASN A 601 19.82 34.56 -9.04
N ASN A 602 18.70 33.87 -9.25
CA ASN A 602 17.40 34.49 -9.55
C ASN A 602 16.85 35.31 -8.38
N THR A 603 17.38 35.14 -7.17
CA THR A 603 16.98 35.99 -6.03
C THR A 603 17.24 37.48 -6.25
N ALA A 604 18.20 37.88 -7.10
CA ALA A 604 18.41 39.29 -7.43
C ALA A 604 17.35 39.81 -8.43
N GLU A 605 17.09 39.07 -9.50
CA GLU A 605 16.08 39.40 -10.51
C GLU A 605 14.66 39.35 -9.91
N ASN A 606 14.34 38.30 -9.14
CA ASN A 606 13.07 38.17 -8.42
C ASN A 606 12.87 39.29 -7.39
N LYS A 607 13.94 39.76 -6.72
CA LYS A 607 13.88 40.92 -5.81
C LYS A 607 13.58 42.20 -6.58
N GLU A 608 14.30 42.46 -7.68
CA GLU A 608 14.05 43.64 -8.51
C GLU A 608 12.63 43.63 -9.06
N GLU A 609 12.17 42.50 -9.59
CA GLU A 609 10.80 42.33 -10.09
C GLU A 609 9.77 42.52 -8.96
N PHE A 610 9.98 41.95 -7.78
CA PHE A 610 9.07 42.11 -6.63
C PHE A 610 8.98 43.55 -6.12
N PHE A 611 10.06 44.33 -6.18
CA PHE A 611 10.02 45.75 -5.83
C PHE A 611 9.40 46.62 -6.93
N LEU A 612 9.46 46.18 -8.19
CA LEU A 612 8.90 46.88 -9.35
C LEU A 612 7.41 46.56 -9.58
N ASN A 613 6.97 45.34 -9.22
CA ASN A 613 5.60 44.88 -9.32
C ASN A 613 4.89 45.00 -7.97
N THR A 614 3.86 45.85 -7.88
CA THR A 614 2.98 45.97 -6.69
C THR A 614 2.08 44.75 -6.46
N ASP A 615 2.24 43.73 -7.29
CA ASP A 615 1.34 42.59 -7.46
C ASP A 615 1.85 41.35 -6.70
N SER A 616 2.32 41.55 -5.48
CA SER A 616 3.19 40.58 -4.81
C SER A 616 2.45 39.61 -3.87
N ILE A 617 2.92 38.35 -3.85
CA ILE A 617 2.57 37.34 -2.84
C ILE A 617 3.68 37.34 -1.78
N LEU A 618 3.32 37.44 -0.50
CA LEU A 618 4.24 37.35 0.63
C LEU A 618 3.87 36.16 1.52
N GLY A 619 4.85 35.29 1.81
CA GLY A 619 4.68 34.20 2.75
C GLY A 619 5.01 34.61 4.19
N GLU A 620 4.15 34.23 5.14
CA GLU A 620 4.44 34.20 6.57
C GLU A 620 4.56 32.73 7.02
N LEU A 621 5.77 32.30 7.39
CA LEU A 621 6.02 30.97 7.93
C LEU A 621 5.36 30.83 9.29
N VAL A 622 4.64 29.72 9.44
CA VAL A 622 4.14 29.22 10.72
C VAL A 622 4.93 27.96 11.10
N ASP A 623 5.23 27.82 12.38
CA ASP A 623 6.13 26.80 12.90
C ASP A 623 5.52 25.37 12.90
N ARG A 624 6.33 24.35 13.19
CA ARG A 624 5.89 22.94 13.25
C ARG A 624 4.72 22.67 14.20
N SER A 625 4.52 23.51 15.22
CA SER A 625 3.44 23.35 16.21
C SER A 625 2.13 24.03 15.79
N GLN A 626 2.09 24.64 14.61
CA GLN A 626 0.89 25.22 14.06
C GLN A 626 -0.17 24.14 13.82
N LYS A 627 -1.34 24.35 14.41
CA LYS A 627 -2.49 23.45 14.36
C LYS A 627 -3.42 23.78 13.20
N TRP A 628 -3.83 22.73 12.48
CA TRP A 628 -4.74 22.80 11.34
C TRP A 628 -5.86 21.78 11.50
N TYR A 629 -7.12 22.23 11.47
CA TYR A 629 -8.25 21.35 11.18
C TYR A 629 -8.37 21.23 9.67
N VAL A 630 -7.90 20.12 9.13
CA VAL A 630 -7.95 19.86 7.69
C VAL A 630 -9.29 19.19 7.40
N LYS A 631 -10.10 19.87 6.60
CA LYS A 631 -11.42 19.40 6.17
C LYS A 631 -11.38 18.68 4.86
#